data_AF-A0A183I8Q4-F1
#
_entry.id   AF-A0A183I8Q4-F1
#
_cell.length_a   1.000
_cell.length_b   1.000
_cell.length_c   1.000
_cell.angle_alpha   90.00
_cell.angle_beta   90.00
_cell.angle_gamma   90.00
#
_symmetry.space_group_name_H-M   'P 1'
#
loop_
_entity.id
_entity.type
_entity.pdbx_description
1 polymer ?
#
loop_
_entity_poly.entity_id
_entity_poly.type
_entity_poly.pdbx_seq_one_letter_code
_entity_poly.pdbx_strand_id
1 'polypeptide(L)'
;RNGSIANSQSSQGDTGVRTVRFRKIGGSLGVRVIGGNQVGIFVSAVQKDSPAAIHSIRSGDRILSVNEKSMIGITREEAVRHLLALQDDVTIKVEYAVAEFERIRNAALGDNFYI
;
A
#
# COMPACT_ATOMS: atom_id res chain seq x y z
N ARG A 1 21.06 38.80 -18.31
CA ARG A 1 19.66 39.10 -18.72
C ARG A 1 18.91 37.78 -18.78
N ASN A 2 17.83 37.69 -18.00
CA ASN A 2 16.93 36.53 -17.88
C ASN A 2 16.25 36.15 -19.20
N GLY A 3 15.85 34.88 -19.29
CA GLY A 3 14.78 34.40 -20.17
C GLY A 3 14.97 32.90 -20.47
N SER A 4 14.09 31.97 -20.12
CA SER A 4 12.86 31.99 -19.33
C SER A 4 12.54 30.54 -19.02
N ILE A 5 12.14 30.30 -17.77
CA ILE A 5 11.76 29.00 -17.22
C ILE A 5 10.42 28.60 -17.83
N ALA A 6 10.37 27.44 -18.46
CA ALA A 6 9.13 26.73 -18.73
C ALA A 6 9.41 25.25 -18.56
N ASN A 7 9.11 24.72 -17.38
CA ASN A 7 8.56 23.37 -17.34
C ASN A 7 7.58 23.27 -16.16
N SER A 8 6.31 23.47 -16.52
CA SER A 8 5.21 22.59 -16.15
C SER A 8 5.29 22.03 -14.73
N GLN A 9 4.85 22.83 -13.76
CA GLN A 9 4.31 22.28 -12.53
C GLN A 9 3.14 21.37 -12.92
N SER A 10 3.40 20.06 -12.94
CA SER A 10 2.34 19.07 -12.98
C SER A 10 1.51 19.28 -11.72
N SER A 11 0.25 19.62 -11.95
CA SER A 11 -0.83 19.70 -10.97
C SER A 11 -0.99 18.35 -10.27
N GLN A 12 -0.19 18.11 -9.22
CA GLN A 12 -0.47 17.05 -8.27
C GLN A 12 -1.65 17.50 -7.42
N GLY A 13 -2.85 17.16 -7.88
CA GLY A 13 -3.99 17.03 -6.99
C GLY A 13 -3.56 16.15 -5.83
N ASP A 14 -3.90 16.57 -4.61
CA ASP A 14 -3.62 15.87 -3.37
C ASP A 14 -4.13 14.43 -3.45
N THR A 15 -3.27 13.49 -3.87
CA THR A 15 -3.67 12.15 -4.30
C THR A 15 -3.93 11.22 -3.12
N GLY A 16 -3.94 11.73 -1.88
CA GLY A 16 -4.05 10.88 -0.69
C GLY A 16 -2.91 9.86 -0.54
N VAL A 17 -1.86 10.00 -1.36
CA VAL A 17 -0.68 9.14 -1.39
C VAL A 17 0.29 9.61 -0.33
N ARG A 18 0.69 8.70 0.56
CA ARG A 18 1.67 8.96 1.61
C ARG A 18 2.70 7.86 1.69
N THR A 19 3.92 8.23 2.06
CA THR A 19 5.00 7.30 2.34
C THR A 19 5.24 7.29 3.84
N VAL A 20 5.19 6.10 4.45
CA VAL A 20 5.47 5.90 5.87
C VAL A 20 6.71 5.05 6.04
N ARG A 21 7.47 5.33 7.10
CA ARG A 21 8.67 4.57 7.47
C ARG A 21 8.58 4.13 8.91
N PHE A 22 8.79 2.84 9.17
CA PHE A 22 8.71 2.26 10.49
C PHE A 22 9.51 0.96 10.58
N ARG A 23 9.71 0.47 11.81
CA ARG A 23 10.36 -0.81 12.05
C ARG A 23 9.36 -1.91 12.38
N LYS A 24 9.55 -3.12 11.85
CA LYS A 24 8.86 -4.32 12.31
C LYS A 24 9.19 -4.57 13.78
N ILE A 25 8.22 -5.11 14.52
CA ILE A 25 8.40 -5.54 15.90
C ILE A 25 7.92 -6.98 15.99
N GLY A 26 8.77 -7.88 16.51
CA GLY A 26 8.44 -9.31 16.62
C GLY A 26 8.17 -9.98 15.27
N GLY A 27 8.82 -9.52 14.19
CA GLY A 27 8.66 -10.06 12.84
C GLY A 27 7.35 -9.68 12.13
N SER A 28 6.49 -8.87 12.76
CA SER A 28 5.18 -8.48 12.21
C SER A 28 5.08 -6.97 11.96
N LEU A 29 4.34 -6.60 10.92
CA LEU A 29 3.91 -5.23 10.66
C LEU A 29 2.61 -4.90 11.41
N GLY A 30 1.80 -5.92 11.73
CA GLY A 30 0.47 -5.76 12.32
C GLY A 30 -0.62 -5.37 11.32
N VAL A 31 -0.58 -5.87 10.08
CA VAL A 31 -1.61 -5.60 9.05
C VAL A 31 -2.20 -6.89 8.50
N ARG A 32 -3.48 -6.83 8.10
CA ARG A 32 -4.13 -7.86 7.28
C ARG A 32 -4.42 -7.29 5.90
N VAL A 33 -4.14 -8.05 4.85
CA VAL A 33 -4.36 -7.61 3.46
C VAL A 33 -5.48 -8.38 2.76
N ILE A 34 -6.16 -7.71 1.83
CA ILE A 34 -7.12 -8.28 0.86
C ILE A 34 -6.78 -7.78 -0.55
N GLY A 35 -7.57 -8.19 -1.54
CA GLY A 35 -7.34 -7.87 -2.94
C GLY A 35 -6.42 -8.90 -3.59
N GLY A 36 -5.66 -8.47 -4.60
CA GLY A 36 -4.85 -9.36 -5.44
C GLY A 36 -4.36 -8.67 -6.71
N ASN A 37 -3.84 -9.45 -7.66
CA ASN A 37 -3.21 -8.90 -8.87
C ASN A 37 -4.16 -8.06 -9.74
N GLN A 38 -5.46 -8.37 -9.75
CA GLN A 38 -6.44 -7.66 -10.58
C GLN A 38 -6.85 -6.30 -10.00
N VAL A 39 -7.00 -6.23 -8.67
CA VAL A 39 -7.63 -5.09 -8.00
C VAL A 39 -6.64 -4.25 -7.16
N GLY A 40 -5.45 -4.79 -6.92
CA GLY A 40 -4.43 -4.23 -6.03
C GLY A 40 -4.49 -4.81 -4.62
N ILE A 41 -3.46 -4.51 -3.82
CA ILE A 41 -3.33 -4.98 -2.43
C ILE A 41 -3.82 -3.90 -1.47
N PHE A 42 -4.74 -4.24 -0.58
CA PHE A 42 -5.34 -3.31 0.37
C PHE A 42 -5.20 -3.77 1.81
N VAL A 43 -5.03 -2.81 2.73
CA VAL A 43 -5.11 -3.04 4.17
C VAL A 43 -6.58 -3.18 4.58
N SER A 44 -6.94 -4.34 5.12
CA SER A 44 -8.28 -4.64 5.62
C SER A 44 -8.43 -4.43 7.12
N ALA A 45 -7.34 -4.66 7.87
CA ALA A 45 -7.30 -4.45 9.31
C ALA A 45 -5.87 -4.10 9.75
N VAL A 46 -5.78 -3.33 10.83
CA VAL A 46 -4.53 -2.99 11.50
C VAL A 46 -4.64 -3.45 12.95
N GLN A 47 -3.64 -4.20 13.41
CA GLN A 47 -3.55 -4.66 14.78
C GLN A 47 -3.32 -3.46 15.70
N LYS A 48 -4.07 -3.40 16.81
CA LYS A 48 -3.90 -2.35 17.83
C LYS A 48 -2.46 -2.36 18.35
N ASP A 49 -1.91 -1.17 18.60
CA ASP A 49 -0.57 -0.93 19.17
C ASP A 49 0.59 -1.50 18.32
N SER A 50 0.31 -1.90 17.07
CA SER A 50 1.33 -2.35 16.12
C SER A 50 2.11 -1.17 15.52
N PRO A 51 3.31 -1.42 14.96
CA PRO A 51 4.03 -0.40 14.20
C PRO A 51 3.19 0.25 13.11
N ALA A 52 2.38 -0.53 12.38
CA ALA A 52 1.47 0.00 11.38
C ALA A 52 0.45 1.00 11.97
N ALA A 53 -0.14 0.69 13.13
CA ALA A 53 -1.12 1.57 13.78
C ALA A 53 -0.48 2.91 14.21
N ILE A 54 0.72 2.86 14.80
CA ILE A 54 1.45 4.05 15.26
C ILE A 54 1.85 4.94 14.09
N HIS A 55 2.24 4.33 12.97
CA HIS A 55 2.69 5.05 11.77
C HIS A 55 1.56 5.37 10.79
N SER A 56 0.33 5.47 11.29
CA SER A 56 -0.84 5.93 10.55
C SER A 56 -1.17 5.08 9.31
N ILE A 57 -0.84 3.80 9.29
CA ILE A 57 -1.46 2.85 8.34
C ILE A 57 -2.86 2.52 8.85
N ARG A 58 -3.85 2.47 7.96
CA ARG A 58 -5.25 2.25 8.31
C ARG A 58 -5.96 1.36 7.29
N SER A 59 -7.08 0.78 7.71
CA SER A 59 -7.96 0.05 6.78
C SER A 59 -8.42 0.97 5.64
N GLY A 60 -8.48 0.43 4.43
CA GLY A 60 -8.80 1.18 3.21
C GLY A 60 -7.58 1.79 2.51
N ASP A 61 -6.38 1.68 3.09
CA ASP A 61 -5.16 2.02 2.37
C ASP A 61 -4.85 0.97 1.30
N ARG A 62 -4.65 1.41 0.06
CA ARG A 62 -4.02 0.63 -1.01
C ARG A 62 -2.51 0.70 -0.84
N ILE A 63 -1.84 -0.45 -0.87
CA ILE A 63 -0.38 -0.53 -0.85
C ILE A 63 0.13 -0.41 -2.28
N LEU A 64 0.91 0.64 -2.55
CA LEU A 64 1.49 0.90 -3.86
C LEU A 64 2.89 0.33 -3.99
N SER A 65 3.70 0.43 -2.94
CA SER A 65 5.04 -0.17 -2.88
C SER A 65 5.51 -0.43 -1.45
N VAL A 66 6.43 -1.38 -1.30
CA VAL A 66 7.10 -1.72 -0.04
C VAL A 66 8.59 -1.90 -0.31
N ASN A 67 9.45 -1.18 0.40
CA ASN A 67 10.92 -1.24 0.23
C ASN A 67 11.33 -1.27 -1.26
N GLU A 68 10.84 -0.28 -2.03
CA GLU A 68 11.11 -0.10 -3.47
C GLU A 68 10.46 -1.13 -4.40
N LYS A 69 9.95 -2.26 -3.87
CA LYS A 69 9.16 -3.22 -4.65
C LYS A 69 7.76 -2.67 -4.90
N SER A 70 7.40 -2.50 -6.18
CA SER A 70 6.02 -2.20 -6.59
C SER A 70 5.08 -3.30 -6.12
N MET A 71 3.89 -2.95 -5.64
CA MET A 71 2.83 -3.88 -5.25
C MET A 71 1.68 -3.93 -6.27
N ILE A 72 1.85 -3.24 -7.39
CA ILE A 72 0.86 -3.21 -8.48
C ILE A 72 0.93 -4.51 -9.27
N GLY A 73 -0.24 -5.13 -9.51
CA GLY A 73 -0.33 -6.37 -10.29
C GLY A 73 0.21 -7.61 -9.58
N ILE A 74 0.51 -7.51 -8.28
CA ILE A 74 1.05 -8.61 -7.48
C ILE A 74 -0.10 -9.41 -6.88
N THR A 75 0.05 -10.73 -6.87
CA THR A 75 -0.95 -11.62 -6.27
C THR A 75 -1.02 -11.44 -4.75
N ARG A 76 -2.16 -11.78 -4.14
CA ARG A 76 -2.26 -11.68 -2.68
C ARG A 76 -1.20 -12.52 -1.96
N GLU A 77 -0.90 -13.71 -2.49
CA GLU A 77 0.10 -14.60 -1.91
C GLU A 77 1.51 -14.01 -1.98
N GLU A 78 1.93 -13.50 -3.14
CA GLU A 78 3.23 -12.87 -3.31
C GLU A 78 3.39 -11.62 -2.44
N ALA A 79 2.32 -10.85 -2.28
CA ALA A 79 2.30 -9.71 -1.40
C ALA A 79 2.55 -10.13 0.06
N VAL A 80 1.82 -11.14 0.56
CA VAL A 80 2.01 -11.68 1.90
C VAL A 80 3.43 -12.21 2.09
N ARG A 81 3.93 -13.01 1.15
CA ARG A 81 5.30 -13.56 1.19
C ARG A 81 6.34 -12.45 1.27
N HIS A 82 6.16 -11.39 0.48
CA HIS A 82 7.07 -10.25 0.49
C HIS A 82 7.05 -9.52 1.84
N LEU A 83 5.87 -9.21 2.38
CA LEU A 83 5.71 -8.54 3.68
C LEU A 83 6.34 -9.34 4.84
N LEU A 84 6.21 -10.68 4.80
CA LEU A 84 6.83 -11.58 5.77
C LEU A 84 8.36 -11.56 5.67
N ALA A 85 8.91 -11.55 4.46
CA ALA A 85 10.35 -11.57 4.20
C ALA A 85 11.07 -10.23 4.41
N LEU A 86 10.35 -9.14 4.69
CA LEU A 86 10.97 -7.84 4.96
C LEU A 86 11.88 -7.90 6.19
N GLN A 87 13.03 -7.22 6.08
CA GLN A 87 13.87 -6.83 7.20
C GLN A 87 13.12 -5.84 8.12
N ASP A 88 13.77 -5.46 9.22
CA ASP A 88 13.14 -4.62 10.24
C ASP A 88 12.76 -3.24 9.71
N ASP A 89 13.61 -2.59 8.93
CA ASP A 89 13.29 -1.27 8.35
C ASP A 89 12.37 -1.37 7.13
N VAL A 90 11.22 -0.70 7.24
CA VAL A 90 10.15 -0.78 6.26
C VAL A 90 9.70 0.61 5.83
N THR A 91 9.74 0.85 4.52
CA THR A 91 9.15 2.00 3.84
C THR A 91 7.95 1.52 3.02
N ILE A 92 6.76 2.02 3.32
CA ILE A 92 5.54 1.69 2.58
C ILE A 92 4.97 2.95 1.94
N LYS A 93 4.68 2.89 0.65
CA LYS A 93 3.89 3.90 -0.04
C LYS A 93 2.45 3.42 -0.13
N VAL A 94 1.52 4.19 0.41
CA VAL A 94 0.08 3.89 0.41
C VAL A 94 -0.75 5.02 -0.15
N GLU A 95 -1.93 4.70 -0.65
CA GLU A 95 -2.97 5.63 -1.08
C GLU A 95 -4.25 5.34 -0.28
N TYR A 96 -4.89 6.36 0.28
CA TYR A 96 -6.17 6.15 0.94
C TYR A 96 -7.32 6.04 -0.08
N ALA A 97 -7.74 4.82 -0.39
CA ALA A 97 -8.70 4.50 -1.44
C ALA A 97 -9.93 3.74 -0.89
N VAL A 98 -10.58 4.31 0.13
CA VAL A 98 -11.66 3.63 0.89
C VAL A 98 -12.85 3.23 0.02
N ALA A 99 -13.26 4.05 -0.95
CA ALA A 99 -14.39 3.75 -1.82
C ALA A 99 -14.14 2.50 -2.68
N GLU A 100 -12.89 2.31 -3.11
CA GLU A 100 -12.50 1.14 -3.89
C GLU A 100 -12.29 -0.09 -3.00
N PHE A 101 -11.66 0.10 -1.83
CA PHE A 101 -11.55 -0.92 -0.81
C PHE A 101 -12.90 -1.54 -0.44
N GLU A 102 -13.93 -0.72 -0.20
CA GLU A 102 -15.26 -1.23 0.16
C GLU A 102 -15.90 -2.04 -0.99
N ARG A 103 -15.71 -1.63 -2.24
CA ARG A 103 -16.17 -2.43 -3.40
C ARG A 103 -15.48 -3.80 -3.43
N ILE A 104 -14.15 -3.81 -3.30
CA ILE A 104 -13.33 -5.02 -3.31
C ILE A 104 -13.72 -5.95 -2.16
N ARG A 105 -13.87 -5.38 -0.95
CA ARG A 105 -14.24 -6.12 0.25
C ARG A 105 -15.61 -6.75 0.14
N ASN A 106 -16.62 -6.00 -0.32
CA ASN A 106 -18.00 -6.48 -0.41
C ASN A 106 -18.19 -7.52 -1.52
N ALA A 107 -17.49 -7.36 -2.65
CA ALA A 107 -17.54 -8.30 -3.76
C ALA A 107 -16.50 -9.44 -3.65
N ALA A 108 -15.72 -9.48 -2.56
CA ALA A 108 -14.63 -10.44 -2.34
C ALA A 108 -13.65 -10.55 -3.52
N LEU A 109 -13.37 -9.43 -4.21
CA LEU A 109 -12.47 -9.39 -5.35
C LEU A 109 -11.02 -9.58 -4.92
N GLY A 110 -10.21 -10.19 -5.78
CA GLY A 110 -8.82 -10.46 -5.47
C GLY A 110 -7.97 -10.75 -6.69
N ASP A 111 -7.52 -12.00 -6.78
CA ASP A 111 -6.66 -12.44 -7.88
C ASP A 111 -7.49 -12.89 -9.10
N ASN A 112 -6.94 -12.72 -10.30
CA ASN A 112 -7.52 -13.16 -11.57
C ASN A 112 -6.47 -13.84 -12.44
N PHE A 113 -6.76 -15.06 -12.90
CA PHE A 113 -5.87 -15.88 -13.74
C PHE A 113 -6.66 -16.71 -14.76
N TYR A 114 -5.97 -17.16 -15.79
CA TYR A 114 -6.42 -18.18 -16.74
C TYR A 114 -5.44 -19.36 -16.68
N ILE A 115 -5.93 -20.59 -16.90
CA ILE A 115 -5.13 -21.83 -16.96
C ILE A 115 -5.27 -22.52 -18.31
#